data_AF-A0A956Y9A6-F1
#
_entry.id   AF-A0A956Y9A6-F1
#
_cell.length_a   1.000
_cell.length_b   1.000
_cell.length_c   1.000
_cell.angle_alpha   90.00
_cell.angle_beta   90.00
_cell.angle_gamma   90.00
#
_symmetry.space_group_name_H-M   'P 1'
#
loop_
_entity.id
_entity.type
_entity.pdbx_description
1 polymer ?
#
loop_
_entity_poly.entity_id
_entity_poly.type
_entity_poly.pdbx_seq_one_letter_code
_entity_poly.pdbx_strand_id
1 'polypeptide(L)'
;MSSLNLKRLFVVVLSQLIGALVTFLIITVGFDSLYLFTSIQTPQSVSIQEYGYIYFAVTSIPIGIIVMIWMDRFLETKILPD
;
A
#
# COMPACT_ATOMS: atom_id res chain seq x y z
N MET A 1 18.78 -19.92 -5.33
CA MET A 1 17.95 -18.91 -6.02
C MET A 1 18.88 -17.97 -6.77
N SER A 2 18.56 -17.56 -8.00
CA SER A 2 19.35 -16.53 -8.69
C SER A 2 19.18 -15.17 -7.99
N SER A 3 20.18 -14.30 -8.10
CA SER A 3 20.11 -12.91 -7.58
C SER A 3 18.86 -12.17 -8.07
N LEU A 4 18.46 -12.42 -9.33
CA LEU A 4 17.25 -11.85 -9.91
C LEU A 4 15.97 -12.32 -9.20
N ASN A 5 15.85 -13.61 -8.90
CA ASN A 5 14.67 -14.13 -8.20
C ASN A 5 14.57 -13.61 -6.76
N LEU A 6 15.71 -13.39 -6.09
CA LEU A 6 15.74 -12.76 -4.78
C LEU A 6 15.30 -11.28 -4.86
N LYS A 7 15.76 -10.54 -5.87
CA LYS A 7 15.35 -9.15 -6.11
C LYS A 7 13.85 -9.03 -6.35
N ARG A 8 13.28 -9.93 -7.18
CA ARG A 8 11.83 -10.01 -7.44
C ARG A 8 11.03 -10.26 -6.17
N LEU A 9 11.42 -11.27 -5.40
CA LEU A 9 10.74 -11.60 -4.13
C LEU A 9 10.79 -10.41 -3.16
N PHE A 10 11.95 -9.76 -3.05
CA PHE A 10 12.11 -8.59 -2.21
C PHE A 10 11.17 -7.45 -2.62
N VAL A 11 11.10 -7.13 -3.92
CA VAL A 11 10.21 -6.07 -4.41
C VAL A 11 8.74 -6.42 -4.17
N VAL A 12 8.32 -7.66 -4.41
CA VAL A 12 6.94 -8.09 -4.15
C VAL A 12 6.59 -7.90 -2.67
N VAL A 13 7.40 -8.43 -1.75
CA VAL A 13 7.14 -8.35 -0.31
C VAL A 13 7.18 -6.91 0.18
N LEU A 14 8.21 -6.15 -0.20
CA LEU A 14 8.36 -4.76 0.21
C LEU A 14 7.19 -3.90 -0.28
N SER A 15 6.72 -4.11 -1.51
CA SER A 15 5.59 -3.37 -2.05
C SER A 15 4.30 -3.63 -1.28
N GLN A 16 4.06 -4.88 -0.86
CA GLN A 16 2.89 -5.20 -0.02
C GLN A 16 3.00 -4.59 1.39
N LEU A 17 4.20 -4.56 1.98
CA LEU A 17 4.44 -3.88 3.26
C LEU A 17 4.19 -2.37 3.16
N ILE A 18 4.65 -1.74 2.08
CA ILE A 18 4.39 -0.32 1.82
C ILE A 18 2.89 -0.10 1.61
N GLY A 19 2.22 -0.96 0.83
CA GLY A 19 0.77 -0.89 0.63
C GLY A 19 0.00 -0.96 1.95
N ALA A 20 0.32 -1.92 2.80
CA ALA A 20 -0.26 -2.05 4.13
C ALA A 20 0.02 -0.82 5.02
N LEU A 21 1.24 -0.29 5.01
CA LEU A 21 1.60 0.90 5.76
C LEU A 21 0.83 2.15 5.28
N VAL A 22 0.72 2.34 3.97
CA VAL A 22 -0.04 3.46 3.38
C VAL A 22 -1.51 3.37 3.76
N THR A 23 -2.12 2.19 3.60
CA THR A 23 -3.52 1.97 4.01
C THR A 23 -3.73 2.20 5.49
N PHE A 24 -2.82 1.71 6.34
CA PHE A 24 -2.84 1.96 7.78
C PHE A 24 -2.81 3.46 8.09
N LEU A 25 -1.88 4.20 7.49
CA LEU A 25 -1.75 5.63 7.71
C LEU A 25 -3.00 6.38 7.26
N ILE A 26 -3.59 6.04 6.11
CA ILE A 26 -4.82 6.67 5.62
C ILE A 26 -5.98 6.45 6.60
N ILE A 27 -6.21 5.21 7.01
CA ILE A 27 -7.38 4.84 7.81
C ILE A 27 -7.26 5.34 9.25
N THR A 28 -6.08 5.17 9.86
CA THR A 28 -5.91 5.42 11.30
C THR A 28 -5.49 6.85 11.64
N VAL A 29 -4.97 7.62 10.67
CA VAL A 29 -4.50 9.00 10.90
C VAL A 29 -4.93 9.95 9.78
N GLY A 30 -4.93 9.50 8.53
CA GLY A 30 -5.10 10.33 7.36
C GLY A 30 -6.46 11.00 7.29
N PHE A 31 -7.54 10.26 7.57
CA PHE A 31 -8.90 10.80 7.58
C PHE A 31 -9.08 11.95 8.57
N ASP A 32 -8.54 11.83 9.78
CA ASP A 32 -8.56 12.90 10.77
C ASP A 32 -7.68 14.08 10.39
N SER A 33 -6.72 13.94 9.48
CA SER A 33 -5.90 15.06 8.99
C SER A 33 -6.55 15.87 7.86
N LEU A 34 -7.65 15.38 7.28
CA LEU A 34 -8.26 15.99 6.08
C LEU A 34 -8.82 17.39 6.32
N TYR A 35 -9.16 17.77 7.55
CA TYR A 35 -9.59 19.14 7.86
C TYR A 35 -8.52 20.19 7.52
N LEU A 36 -7.24 19.79 7.44
CA LEU A 36 -6.15 20.67 7.02
C LEU A 36 -6.20 21.01 5.52
N PHE A 37 -6.94 20.22 4.73
CA PHE A 37 -6.95 20.29 3.27
C PHE A 37 -8.35 20.48 2.68
N THR A 38 -9.42 20.24 3.44
CA THR A 38 -10.81 20.40 3.00
C THR A 38 -11.72 20.83 4.15
N SER A 39 -12.76 21.61 3.83
CA SER A 39 -13.82 22.03 4.76
C SER A 39 -15.07 21.14 4.68
N ILE A 40 -15.03 20.07 3.89
CA ILE A 40 -16.14 19.12 3.75
C ILE A 40 -16.09 18.16 4.94
N GLN A 41 -17.26 17.69 5.38
CA GLN A 41 -17.37 16.67 6.43
C GLN A 41 -16.62 15.40 5.98
N THR A 42 -15.52 15.10 6.65
CA THR A 42 -14.67 13.95 6.35
C THR A 42 -15.03 12.77 7.26
N PRO A 43 -14.84 11.54 6.78
CA PRO A 43 -14.83 10.38 7.66
C PRO A 43 -13.83 10.61 8.80
N GLN A 44 -14.11 10.05 9.98
CA GLN A 44 -13.14 10.02 11.06
C GLN A 44 -12.18 8.84 10.88
N SER A 45 -10.97 8.99 11.40
CA SER A 45 -10.05 7.87 11.50
C SER A 45 -10.59 6.80 12.44
N VAL A 46 -10.33 5.54 12.09
CA VAL A 46 -10.81 4.37 12.82
C VAL A 46 -9.70 3.37 13.00
N SER A 47 -9.84 2.49 13.98
CA SER A 47 -8.93 1.35 14.14
C SER A 47 -9.09 0.34 12.97
N ILE A 48 -8.07 -0.50 12.74
CA ILE A 48 -8.17 -1.57 11.72
C ILE A 48 -9.32 -2.54 12.09
N GLN A 49 -9.56 -2.75 13.38
CA GLN A 49 -10.62 -3.61 13.89
C GLN A 49 -12.00 -3.10 13.48
N GLU A 50 -12.24 -1.80 13.62
CA GLU A 50 -13.49 -1.15 13.21
C GLU A 50 -13.62 -1.08 11.68
N TYR A 51 -12.51 -0.82 10.98
CA TYR A 51 -12.50 -0.83 9.52
C TYR A 51 -12.76 -2.23 8.93
N GLY A 52 -12.34 -3.27 9.65
CA GLY A 52 -12.42 -4.67 9.24
C GLY A 52 -11.18 -5.17 8.50
N TYR A 53 -10.61 -6.27 8.97
CA TYR A 53 -9.36 -6.84 8.43
C TYR A 53 -9.45 -7.23 6.95
N ILE A 54 -10.61 -7.72 6.50
CA ILE A 54 -10.81 -8.07 5.08
C ILE A 54 -10.80 -6.81 4.22
N TYR A 55 -11.51 -5.75 4.65
CA TYR A 55 -11.49 -4.47 3.94
C TYR A 55 -10.08 -3.86 3.92
N PHE A 56 -9.33 -4.00 5.02
CA PHE A 56 -7.93 -3.57 5.08
C PHE A 56 -7.07 -4.29 4.05
N ALA A 57 -7.17 -5.62 3.96
CA ALA A 57 -6.43 -6.41 2.99
C ALA A 57 -6.82 -6.06 1.55
N VAL A 58 -8.12 -5.95 1.25
CA VAL A 58 -8.62 -5.62 -0.09
C VAL A 58 -8.24 -4.20 -0.51
N THR A 59 -8.01 -3.28 0.43
CA THR A 59 -7.55 -1.92 0.15
C THR A 59 -6.03 -1.84 0.01
N SER A 60 -5.29 -2.53 0.88
CA SER A 60 -3.82 -2.47 0.91
C SER A 60 -3.15 -3.24 -0.23
N ILE A 61 -3.71 -4.37 -0.65
CA ILE A 61 -3.11 -5.19 -1.73
C ILE A 61 -3.05 -4.44 -3.06
N PRO A 62 -4.14 -3.80 -3.57
CA PRO A 62 -4.07 -3.00 -4.78
C PRO A 62 -3.07 -1.84 -4.69
N ILE A 63 -2.99 -1.15 -3.55
CA ILE A 63 -1.98 -0.09 -3.33
C ILE A 63 -0.57 -0.68 -3.40
N GLY A 64 -0.35 -1.84 -2.76
CA GLY A 64 0.91 -2.56 -2.84
C GLY A 64 1.26 -2.99 -4.27
N ILE A 65 0.27 -3.38 -5.09
CA ILE A 65 0.48 -3.69 -6.51
C ILE A 65 0.90 -2.45 -7.31
N ILE A 66 0.29 -1.29 -7.04
CA ILE A 66 0.70 -0.01 -7.68
C ILE A 66 2.16 0.30 -7.35
N VAL A 67 2.55 0.18 -6.07
CA VAL A 67 3.94 0.36 -5.63
C VAL A 67 4.87 -0.65 -6.31
N MET A 68 4.44 -1.91 -6.43
CA MET A 68 5.21 -2.96 -7.11
C MET A 68 5.44 -2.61 -8.58
N ILE A 69 4.42 -2.13 -9.30
CA ILE A 69 4.55 -1.71 -10.71
C ILE A 69 5.61 -0.60 -10.84
N TRP A 70 5.58 0.38 -9.94
CA TRP A 70 6.55 1.47 -9.94
C TRP A 70 7.97 0.96 -9.64
N MET A 71 8.11 0.16 -8.59
CA MET A 71 9.39 -0.43 -8.22
C MET A 71 9.95 -1.34 -9.31
N ASP A 72 9.10 -2.13 -9.98
CA ASP A 72 9.51 -3.00 -11.08
C ASP A 72 10.10 -2.20 -12.23
N ARG A 73 9.46 -1.08 -12.57
CA ARG A 73 9.96 -0.15 -13.59
C ARG A 73 11.31 0.47 -13.24
N PHE A 74 11.51 0.94 -12.01
CA PHE A 74 12.74 1.63 -11.62
C PHE A 74 13.89 0.69 -11.24
N LEU A 75 13.57 -0.52 -10.77
CA LEU A 75 14.55 -1.51 -10.34
C LEU A 75 14.78 -2.59 -11.39
N GLU A 76 14.12 -2.53 -12.55
CA GLU A 76 14.27 -3.49 -13.66
C GLU A 76 14.17 -4.95 -13.16
N THR A 77 13.21 -5.22 -12.26
CA THR A 77 13.07 -6.57 -11.70
C THR A 77 12.43 -7.56 -12.66
N LYS A 78 11.82 -7.08 -13.76
CA LYS A 78 11.13 -7.88 -14.75
C LYS A 78 10.12 -8.82 -14.10
N ILE A 79 9.37 -8.29 -13.14
CA ILE A 79 8.24 -8.99 -12.49
C ILE A 79 7.08 -9.02 -13.49
N LEU A 80 6.80 -7.87 -14.10
CA LEU A 80 5.88 -7.75 -15.21
C LEU A 80 6.60 -8.09 -16.52
N PRO A 81 5.87 -8.61 -17.53
CA PRO A 81 6.42 -8.78 -18.87
C PRO A 81 6.81 -7.43 -19.48
N ASP A 82 7.90 -7.43 -20.25
CA ASP A 82 8.41 -6.28 -21.01
C ASP A 82 7.45 -5.87 -22.15
#